data_AF-A0A7S4ERI0-F1
#
_entry.id   AF-A0A7S4ERI0-F1
#
_cell.length_a   1.000
_cell.length_b   1.000
_cell.length_c   1.000
_cell.angle_alpha   90.00
_cell.angle_beta   90.00
_cell.angle_gamma   90.00
#
_symmetry.space_group_name_H-M   'P 1'
#
loop_
_entity.id
_entity.type
_entity.pdbx_description
1 polymer ?
#
loop_
_entity_poly.entity_id
_entity_poly.type
_entity_poly.pdbx_seq_one_letter_code
_entity_poly.pdbx_strand_id
1 'polypeptide(L)'
;AACSRWTVPFHPVFTAQFSWRSPWQPLRIITACHASSTAMDAEQIDEKPIGLPRTAPEDLKYDLSDDLIAKYAVEPRDSSRLLVRLPGSSRAAGGLAAHVRQALAAAGARTTEETGDIASCEKAGFADMHFRDLAQLLPPNSHLIFNESRVFAARLRAQMVPVGSPNRQSMHTKAVEVLLLSPHADANDGIAVGDSATELMKPVHDQCWRAMVRASRADCPLGTSLVCIAPSFENRQSPMLLAMKVE
;
A
#
# COMPACT_ATOMS: atom_id res chain seq x y z
N ALA A 1 44.57 43.77 0.06
CA ALA A 1 45.22 42.46 0.25
C ALA A 1 44.96 41.99 1.68
N ALA A 2 44.07 41.00 1.86
CA ALA A 2 44.04 40.07 2.99
C ALA A 2 42.81 39.18 2.81
N CYS A 3 43.08 37.96 2.33
CA CYS A 3 42.15 36.85 2.25
C CYS A 3 42.17 36.10 3.58
N SER A 4 41.01 35.81 4.17
CA SER A 4 40.87 34.76 5.20
C SER A 4 39.43 34.23 5.12
N ARG A 5 39.23 33.11 4.41
CA ARG A 5 39.30 31.71 4.86
C ARG A 5 38.13 31.35 5.78
N TRP A 6 37.01 30.97 5.17
CA TRP A 6 35.91 30.27 5.83
C TRP A 6 36.15 28.76 5.72
N THR A 7 36.36 28.12 6.86
CA THR A 7 36.34 26.66 7.03
C THR A 7 34.90 26.17 7.05
N VAL A 8 34.58 25.24 6.14
CA VAL A 8 33.32 24.49 6.12
C VAL A 8 33.48 23.27 7.03
N PRO A 9 32.53 22.93 7.91
CA PRO A 9 32.63 21.68 8.66
C PRO A 9 32.29 20.49 7.75
N PHE A 10 33.21 19.54 7.73
CA PHE A 10 33.02 18.17 7.26
C PHE A 10 31.93 17.47 8.08
N HIS A 11 31.03 16.74 7.43
CA HIS A 11 30.23 15.70 8.07
C HIS A 11 30.55 14.32 7.48
N PRO A 12 30.46 13.26 8.31
CA PRO A 12 31.10 11.98 8.05
C PRO A 12 30.43 11.20 6.92
N VAL A 13 31.26 10.53 6.14
CA VAL A 13 30.88 9.48 5.21
C VAL A 13 30.52 8.24 6.03
N PHE A 14 29.26 7.84 5.99
CA PHE A 14 28.85 6.51 6.46
C PHE A 14 28.63 5.61 5.25
N THR A 15 29.43 4.56 5.20
CA THR A 15 29.29 3.42 4.29
C THR A 15 28.32 2.42 4.90
N ALA A 16 27.29 2.01 4.17
CA ALA A 16 26.42 0.92 4.57
C ALA A 16 26.46 -0.19 3.53
N GLN A 17 26.61 -1.42 4.03
CA GLN A 17 26.66 -2.68 3.29
C GLN A 17 25.34 -3.43 3.56
N PHE A 18 24.93 -4.29 2.62
CA PHE A 18 24.12 -5.54 2.79
C PHE A 18 22.86 -5.74 1.91
N SER A 19 22.93 -6.88 1.22
CA SER A 19 22.02 -8.04 1.07
C SER A 19 20.53 -7.89 0.68
N TRP A 20 20.13 -8.71 -0.29
CA TRP A 20 19.00 -8.54 -1.22
C TRP A 20 17.96 -9.66 -1.11
N ARG A 21 16.64 -9.35 -1.23
CA ARG A 21 15.59 -10.24 -1.81
C ARG A 21 14.39 -9.45 -2.39
N SER A 22 14.14 -9.58 -3.71
CA SER A 22 12.89 -9.30 -4.47
C SER A 22 12.58 -7.87 -5.03
N PRO A 23 11.96 -7.73 -6.24
CA PRO A 23 11.82 -6.45 -6.97
C PRO A 23 10.51 -5.67 -6.77
N TRP A 24 9.62 -6.11 -5.87
CA TRP A 24 8.36 -5.40 -5.58
C TRP A 24 8.13 -5.29 -4.07
N GLN A 25 8.85 -4.39 -3.40
CA GLN A 25 8.51 -3.97 -2.04
C GLN A 25 8.48 -2.44 -1.92
N PRO A 26 7.56 -1.87 -1.11
CA PRO A 26 7.59 -0.46 -0.76
C PRO A 26 8.94 -0.14 -0.07
N LEU A 27 9.64 0.90 -0.53
CA LEU A 27 10.86 1.38 0.12
C LEU A 27 10.54 1.71 1.59
N ARG A 28 11.01 0.86 2.51
CA ARG A 28 11.14 1.19 3.92
C ARG A 28 12.54 1.75 4.11
N ILE A 29 12.63 3.08 4.11
CA ILE A 29 13.80 3.79 4.65
C ILE A 29 13.66 3.66 6.17
N ILE A 30 14.46 2.77 6.75
CA ILE A 30 14.60 2.60 8.21
C ILE A 30 16.05 2.91 8.54
N THR A 31 16.24 3.95 9.35
CA THR A 31 17.49 4.25 10.05
C THR A 31 17.87 3.06 10.95
N ALA A 32 19.14 2.68 10.88
CA ALA A 32 19.70 1.47 11.46
C ALA A 32 19.42 1.32 12.97
N CYS A 33 18.90 0.13 13.36
CA CYS A 33 19.01 -0.40 14.72
C CYS A 33 19.71 -1.77 14.64
N HIS A 34 20.70 -1.95 15.51
CA HIS A 34 21.63 -3.08 15.61
C HIS A 34 21.02 -4.46 15.33
N ALA A 35 21.59 -5.19 14.37
CA ALA A 35 21.40 -6.63 14.23
C ALA A 35 22.71 -7.35 14.57
N SER A 36 22.70 -8.05 15.71
CA SER A 36 23.63 -9.12 16.03
C SER A 36 23.49 -10.23 14.99
N SER A 37 24.61 -10.53 14.34
CA SER A 37 24.77 -11.51 13.28
C SER A 37 24.72 -12.94 13.82
N THR A 38 23.67 -13.69 13.48
CA THR A 38 23.69 -15.15 13.45
C THR A 38 23.33 -15.58 12.03
N ALA A 39 24.32 -16.10 11.30
CA ALA A 39 24.14 -16.70 9.99
C ALA A 39 23.29 -17.97 10.13
N MET A 40 22.07 -17.93 9.60
CA MET A 40 21.27 -19.13 9.40
C MET A 40 21.38 -19.54 7.93
N ASP A 41 21.61 -20.83 7.73
CA ASP A 41 21.80 -21.46 6.43
C ASP A 41 20.60 -21.22 5.51
N ALA A 42 20.92 -20.95 4.24
CA ALA A 42 19.94 -20.68 3.21
C ALA A 42 19.19 -21.96 2.84
N GLU A 43 18.07 -22.21 3.51
CA GLU A 43 17.09 -23.17 3.02
C GLU A 43 16.55 -22.69 1.67
N GLN A 44 16.73 -23.54 0.67
CA GLN A 44 16.23 -23.36 -0.68
C GLN A 44 14.70 -23.44 -0.64
N ILE A 45 14.04 -22.27 -0.60
CA ILE A 45 12.58 -22.18 -0.71
C ILE A 45 12.23 -22.68 -2.11
N ASP A 46 11.66 -23.88 -2.17
CA ASP A 46 11.08 -24.44 -3.38
C ASP A 46 9.93 -23.53 -3.79
N GLU A 47 10.16 -22.70 -4.82
CA GLU A 47 9.17 -21.79 -5.42
C GLU A 47 8.13 -22.60 -6.19
N LYS A 48 7.53 -23.61 -5.56
CA LYS A 48 6.33 -24.25 -6.09
C LYS A 48 5.27 -23.15 -6.12
N PRO A 49 4.86 -22.65 -7.30
CA PRO A 49 3.88 -21.59 -7.37
C PRO A 49 2.67 -22.06 -6.58
N ILE A 50 2.15 -21.21 -5.71
CA ILE A 50 0.89 -21.45 -5.00
C ILE A 50 -0.14 -21.63 -6.10
N GLY A 51 -0.36 -22.89 -6.49
CA GLY A 51 -1.20 -23.30 -7.60
C GLY A 51 -2.63 -23.14 -7.16
N LEU A 52 -3.09 -21.88 -7.05
CA LEU A 52 -4.51 -21.61 -7.02
C LEU A 52 -5.08 -22.29 -8.26
N PRO A 53 -6.13 -23.12 -8.11
CA PRO A 53 -6.75 -23.75 -9.27
C PRO A 53 -7.10 -22.63 -10.25
N ARG A 54 -6.63 -22.76 -11.50
CA ARG A 54 -7.07 -21.86 -12.58
C ARG A 54 -8.55 -22.15 -12.79
N THR A 55 -9.41 -21.33 -12.19
CA THR A 55 -10.83 -21.31 -12.54
C THR A 55 -10.94 -20.79 -13.97
N ALA A 56 -11.62 -21.55 -14.84
CA ALA A 56 -11.89 -21.08 -16.18
C ALA A 56 -12.90 -19.91 -16.08
N PRO A 57 -12.80 -18.86 -16.90
CA PRO A 57 -13.79 -17.77 -16.93
C PRO A 57 -15.24 -18.27 -17.04
N GLU A 58 -15.44 -19.38 -17.71
CA GLU A 58 -16.71 -20.06 -17.96
C GLU A 58 -17.34 -20.60 -16.67
N ASP A 59 -16.52 -21.02 -15.70
CA ASP A 59 -16.98 -21.48 -14.38
C ASP A 59 -17.53 -20.34 -13.52
N LEU A 60 -17.28 -19.08 -13.93
CA LEU A 60 -17.74 -17.86 -13.24
C LEU A 60 -18.95 -17.22 -13.94
N LYS A 61 -19.53 -17.86 -14.96
CA LYS A 61 -20.69 -17.34 -15.67
C LYS A 61 -21.98 -17.65 -14.89
N TYR A 62 -22.75 -16.61 -14.60
CA TYR A 62 -24.09 -16.71 -14.01
C TYR A 62 -25.07 -15.81 -14.75
N ASP A 63 -26.36 -16.12 -14.67
CA ASP A 63 -27.42 -15.30 -15.25
C ASP A 63 -27.72 -14.12 -14.31
N LEU A 64 -27.40 -12.90 -14.74
CA LEU A 64 -27.65 -11.67 -14.00
C LEU A 64 -28.46 -10.72 -14.87
N SER A 65 -29.74 -10.56 -14.52
CA SER A 65 -30.62 -9.61 -15.20
C SER A 65 -30.13 -8.17 -14.98
N ASP A 66 -30.18 -7.35 -16.02
CA ASP A 66 -29.82 -5.92 -15.99
C ASP A 66 -30.65 -5.13 -14.97
N ASP A 67 -31.89 -5.56 -14.69
CA ASP A 67 -32.77 -4.90 -13.72
C ASP A 67 -32.34 -5.13 -12.26
N LEU A 68 -31.50 -6.15 -12.00
CA LEU A 68 -30.93 -6.43 -10.68
C LEU A 68 -29.64 -5.64 -10.43
N ILE A 69 -29.12 -4.93 -11.44
CA ILE A 69 -27.93 -4.08 -11.30
C ILE A 69 -28.37 -2.72 -10.75
N ALA A 70 -27.98 -2.44 -9.50
CA ALA A 70 -28.30 -1.17 -8.86
C ALA A 70 -27.72 0.01 -9.65
N LYS A 71 -28.61 0.90 -10.13
CA LYS A 71 -28.22 2.15 -10.82
C LYS A 71 -27.84 3.27 -9.85
N TYR A 72 -28.43 3.25 -8.65
CA TYR A 72 -28.20 4.23 -7.58
C TYR A 72 -28.04 3.51 -6.25
N ALA A 73 -27.29 4.12 -5.33
CA ALA A 73 -27.18 3.62 -3.97
C ALA A 73 -28.52 3.79 -3.23
N VAL A 74 -28.82 2.86 -2.32
CA VAL A 74 -29.96 2.97 -1.40
C VAL A 74 -29.64 3.97 -0.28
N GLU A 75 -30.62 4.76 0.14
CA GLU A 75 -30.51 5.68 1.27
C GLU A 75 -31.62 5.39 2.31
N PRO A 76 -31.29 5.22 3.60
CA PRO A 76 -29.95 5.32 4.19
C PRO A 76 -29.03 4.16 3.77
N ARG A 77 -27.72 4.40 3.64
CA ARG A 77 -26.77 3.38 3.14
C ARG A 77 -26.75 2.06 3.89
N ASP A 78 -27.07 2.08 5.17
CA ASP A 78 -27.13 0.90 6.04
C ASP A 78 -28.40 0.04 5.84
N SER A 79 -29.34 0.47 4.98
CA SER A 79 -30.50 -0.33 4.57
C SER A 79 -30.21 -1.20 3.35
N SER A 80 -28.96 -1.22 2.85
CA SER A 80 -28.55 -2.18 1.83
C SER A 80 -28.64 -3.61 2.37
N ARG A 81 -29.02 -4.56 1.49
CA ARG A 81 -29.07 -5.98 1.82
C ARG A 81 -27.66 -6.53 2.03
N LEU A 82 -27.52 -7.41 3.02
CA LEU A 82 -26.29 -8.09 3.36
C LEU A 82 -26.52 -9.60 3.23
N LEU A 83 -25.93 -10.23 2.20
CA LEU A 83 -25.91 -11.67 2.07
C LEU A 83 -24.79 -12.25 2.95
N VAL A 84 -25.18 -13.00 3.98
CA VAL A 84 -24.24 -13.66 4.90
C VAL A 84 -24.08 -15.11 4.46
N ARG A 85 -22.86 -15.49 4.08
CA ARG A 85 -22.49 -16.88 3.82
C ARG A 85 -21.82 -17.46 5.07
N LEU A 86 -22.44 -18.48 5.65
CA LEU A 86 -21.84 -19.21 6.76
C LEU A 86 -20.71 -20.11 6.23
N PRO A 87 -19.53 -20.12 6.86
CA PRO A 87 -18.51 -21.09 6.50
C PRO A 87 -19.06 -22.51 6.70
N GLY A 88 -18.62 -23.44 5.84
CA GLY A 88 -18.87 -24.86 6.05
C GLY A 88 -18.33 -25.31 7.41
N SER A 89 -18.72 -26.52 7.84
CA SER A 89 -18.34 -27.15 9.12
C SER A 89 -16.83 -27.43 9.29
N SER A 90 -15.96 -26.74 8.56
CA SER A 90 -14.52 -26.80 8.71
C SER A 90 -14.12 -26.45 10.14
N ARG A 91 -13.39 -27.38 10.77
CA ARG A 91 -12.95 -27.35 12.16
C ARG A 91 -12.23 -26.05 12.57
N ALA A 92 -11.65 -25.31 11.62
CA ALA A 92 -10.94 -24.06 11.88
C ALA A 92 -11.86 -22.86 12.18
N ALA A 93 -13.15 -22.92 11.80
CA ALA A 93 -14.07 -21.78 11.91
C ALA A 93 -14.97 -21.82 13.18
N GLY A 94 -14.76 -22.78 14.09
CA GLY A 94 -15.73 -23.14 15.12
C GLY A 94 -16.29 -21.99 15.95
N GLY A 95 -15.42 -21.08 16.43
CA GLY A 95 -15.85 -19.94 17.26
C GLY A 95 -16.68 -18.90 16.50
N LEU A 96 -16.18 -18.46 15.34
CA LEU A 96 -16.85 -17.43 14.54
C LEU A 96 -18.17 -17.96 13.96
N ALA A 97 -18.17 -19.18 13.42
CA ALA A 97 -19.38 -19.78 12.83
C ALA A 97 -20.48 -19.97 13.87
N ALA A 98 -20.14 -20.39 15.09
CA ALA A 98 -21.11 -20.50 16.19
C ALA A 98 -21.66 -19.13 16.59
N HIS A 99 -20.80 -18.11 16.72
CA HIS A 99 -21.21 -16.74 17.03
C HIS A 99 -22.16 -16.17 15.97
N VAL A 100 -21.80 -16.28 14.68
CA VAL A 100 -22.62 -15.78 13.58
C VAL A 100 -23.98 -16.51 13.55
N ARG A 101 -24.03 -17.84 13.76
CA ARG A 101 -25.30 -18.58 13.85
C ARG A 101 -26.16 -18.10 15.02
N GLN A 102 -25.55 -17.85 16.19
CA GLN A 102 -26.26 -17.32 17.34
C GLN A 102 -26.81 -15.92 17.07
N ALA A 103 -26.02 -15.04 16.44
CA ALA A 103 -26.43 -13.70 16.05
C ALA A 103 -27.57 -13.72 15.02
N LEU A 104 -27.48 -14.59 14.01
CA LEU A 104 -28.55 -14.79 13.03
C LEU A 104 -29.85 -15.27 13.68
N ALA A 105 -29.75 -16.22 14.62
CA ALA A 105 -30.91 -16.71 15.38
C ALA A 105 -31.53 -15.61 16.24
N ALA A 106 -30.71 -14.78 16.89
CA ALA A 106 -31.18 -13.64 17.69
C ALA A 106 -31.85 -12.54 16.83
N ALA A 107 -31.36 -12.32 15.61
CA ALA A 107 -31.92 -11.36 14.65
C ALA A 107 -33.18 -11.88 13.94
N GLY A 108 -33.57 -13.16 14.13
CA GLY A 108 -34.68 -13.78 13.41
C GLY A 108 -34.42 -13.90 11.90
N ALA A 109 -33.16 -13.93 11.48
CA ALA A 109 -32.79 -14.01 10.08
C ALA A 109 -33.21 -15.38 9.50
N ARG A 110 -33.85 -15.35 8.33
CA ARG A 110 -34.25 -16.58 7.62
C ARG A 110 -33.01 -17.25 7.03
N THR A 111 -32.62 -18.38 7.59
CA THR A 111 -31.56 -19.24 7.03
C THR A 111 -32.20 -20.22 6.05
N THR A 112 -31.78 -20.16 4.78
CA THR A 112 -32.14 -21.19 3.80
C THR A 112 -31.10 -22.30 3.89
N GLU A 113 -31.40 -23.34 4.67
CA GLU A 113 -30.68 -24.60 4.57
C GLU A 113 -31.15 -25.30 3.29
N GLU A 114 -30.44 -25.09 2.18
CA GLU A 114 -30.78 -25.78 0.95
C GLU A 114 -30.56 -27.30 1.12
N THR A 115 -31.66 -28.05 1.08
CA THR A 115 -31.70 -29.51 1.05
C THR A 115 -31.24 -30.04 -0.32
N GLY A 116 -30.14 -29.52 -0.86
CA GLY A 116 -29.55 -30.01 -2.12
C GLY A 116 -28.71 -31.27 -1.90
N ASP A 117 -28.98 -32.31 -2.68
CA ASP A 117 -28.37 -33.65 -2.64
C ASP A 117 -26.96 -33.73 -3.29
N ILE A 118 -26.10 -32.72 -3.09
CA ILE A 118 -24.73 -32.73 -3.63
C ILE A 118 -23.76 -33.16 -2.52
N ALA A 119 -23.50 -34.46 -2.47
CA ALA A 119 -22.94 -35.23 -1.36
C ALA A 119 -21.45 -35.02 -1.01
N SER A 120 -20.85 -33.83 -1.17
CA SER A 120 -19.43 -33.66 -0.77
C SER A 120 -18.94 -32.25 -0.41
N CYS A 121 -19.77 -31.21 -0.49
CA CYS A 121 -19.43 -29.90 0.05
C CYS A 121 -20.27 -29.62 1.28
N GLU A 122 -19.61 -29.45 2.44
CA GLU A 122 -20.25 -29.03 3.70
C GLU A 122 -21.18 -27.85 3.42
N LYS A 123 -22.50 -28.07 3.56
CA LYS A 123 -23.54 -27.11 3.14
C LYS A 123 -23.33 -25.77 3.83
N ALA A 124 -22.75 -24.82 3.11
CA ALA A 124 -22.67 -23.44 3.55
C ALA A 124 -24.09 -22.86 3.56
N GLY A 125 -24.60 -22.50 4.72
CA GLY A 125 -25.89 -21.80 4.83
C GLY A 125 -25.79 -20.36 4.34
N PHE A 126 -26.88 -19.85 3.77
CA PHE A 126 -27.02 -18.43 3.43
C PHE A 126 -28.08 -17.78 4.32
N ALA A 127 -27.86 -16.52 4.67
CA ALA A 127 -28.83 -15.69 5.37
C ALA A 127 -28.93 -14.30 4.74
N ASP A 128 -30.15 -13.78 4.71
CA ASP A 128 -30.48 -12.45 4.18
C ASP A 128 -30.68 -11.47 5.35
N MET A 129 -29.88 -10.41 5.39
CA MET A 129 -29.89 -9.38 6.44
C MET A 129 -29.78 -7.98 5.84
N HIS A 130 -29.70 -6.95 6.68
CA HIS A 130 -29.35 -5.59 6.26
C HIS A 130 -27.96 -5.20 6.79
N PHE A 131 -27.31 -4.25 6.15
CA PHE A 131 -25.95 -3.85 6.52
C PHE A 131 -25.87 -3.26 7.94
N ARG A 132 -26.93 -2.62 8.43
CA ARG A 132 -27.06 -2.18 9.82
C ARG A 132 -26.92 -3.30 10.86
N ASP A 133 -27.19 -4.55 10.47
CA ASP A 133 -27.09 -5.71 11.36
C ASP A 133 -25.66 -6.27 11.45
N LEU A 134 -24.71 -5.76 10.64
CA LEU A 134 -23.34 -6.24 10.58
C LEU A 134 -22.66 -6.28 11.95
N ALA A 135 -22.90 -5.28 12.80
CA ALA A 135 -22.31 -5.20 14.13
C ALA A 135 -22.70 -6.39 15.03
N GLN A 136 -23.87 -6.99 14.82
CA GLN A 136 -24.34 -8.15 15.58
C GLN A 136 -23.63 -9.45 15.16
N LEU A 137 -23.11 -9.50 13.93
CA LEU A 137 -22.43 -10.67 13.36
C LEU A 137 -20.95 -10.76 13.75
N LEU A 138 -20.38 -9.65 14.24
CA LEU A 138 -18.96 -9.57 14.57
C LEU A 138 -18.74 -9.99 16.03
N PRO A 139 -17.88 -10.99 16.29
CA PRO A 139 -17.45 -11.32 17.63
C PRO A 139 -16.86 -10.10 18.35
N PRO A 140 -16.91 -10.08 19.70
CA PRO A 140 -16.21 -9.05 20.46
C PRO A 140 -14.71 -9.05 20.09
N ASN A 141 -14.10 -7.87 20.06
CA ASN A 141 -12.70 -7.64 19.66
C ASN A 141 -12.38 -7.95 18.18
N SER A 142 -13.39 -8.00 17.31
CA SER A 142 -13.15 -8.05 15.87
C SER A 142 -12.58 -6.73 15.35
N HIS A 143 -11.59 -6.82 14.46
CA HIS A 143 -11.00 -5.66 13.79
C HIS A 143 -11.58 -5.53 12.38
N LEU A 144 -12.23 -4.40 12.09
CA LEU A 144 -12.64 -4.04 10.74
C LEU A 144 -11.54 -3.19 10.10
N ILE A 145 -10.99 -3.69 9.00
CA ILE A 145 -9.99 -2.99 8.21
C ILE A 145 -10.71 -2.32 7.04
N PHE A 146 -10.80 -0.99 7.07
CA PHE A 146 -11.38 -0.21 6.00
C PHE A 146 -10.29 0.28 5.04
N ASN A 147 -10.57 0.21 3.74
CA ASN A 147 -9.70 0.81 2.74
C ASN A 147 -10.04 2.30 2.60
N GLU A 148 -9.17 3.17 3.11
CA GLU A 148 -9.22 4.60 2.83
C GLU A 148 -8.47 4.91 1.54
N SER A 149 -9.18 4.92 0.42
CA SER A 149 -8.60 5.30 -0.87
C SER A 149 -8.31 6.79 -0.90
N ARG A 150 -7.05 7.15 -1.16
CA ARG A 150 -6.60 8.53 -1.35
C ARG A 150 -5.99 8.68 -2.74
N VAL A 151 -6.27 9.79 -3.40
CA VAL A 151 -5.60 10.12 -4.66
C VAL A 151 -4.17 10.53 -4.34
N PHE A 152 -3.20 9.94 -5.04
CA PHE A 152 -1.80 10.31 -4.88
C PHE A 152 -1.59 11.79 -5.19
N ALA A 153 -0.85 12.47 -4.30
CA ALA A 153 -0.73 13.92 -4.32
C ALA A 153 -0.10 14.47 -5.62
N ALA A 154 0.87 13.75 -6.19
CA ALA A 154 1.48 14.15 -7.45
C ALA A 154 2.16 13.00 -8.20
N ARG A 155 2.13 13.11 -9.53
CA ARG A 155 2.95 12.34 -10.46
C ARG A 155 3.94 13.30 -11.12
N LEU A 156 5.22 13.11 -10.83
CA LEU A 156 6.30 13.97 -11.31
C LEU A 156 7.11 13.28 -12.40
N ARG A 157 7.65 14.08 -13.33
CA ARG A 157 8.72 13.66 -14.23
C ARG A 157 10.01 14.29 -13.74
N ALA A 158 11.03 13.47 -13.52
CA ALA A 158 12.32 13.92 -13.05
C ALA A 158 13.44 13.43 -13.97
N GLN A 159 14.57 14.14 -13.93
CA GLN A 159 15.83 13.71 -14.52
C GLN A 159 16.77 13.28 -13.40
N MET A 160 17.47 12.18 -13.65
CA MET A 160 18.45 11.65 -12.72
C MET A 160 19.76 12.41 -12.84
N VAL A 161 20.28 12.94 -11.74
CA VAL A 161 21.57 13.63 -11.71
C VAL A 161 22.59 12.75 -10.99
N PRO A 162 23.67 12.29 -11.68
CA PRO A 162 24.72 11.52 -11.05
C PRO A 162 25.38 12.32 -9.92
N VAL A 163 25.54 11.68 -8.76
CA VAL A 163 26.25 12.27 -7.63
C VAL A 163 27.73 12.42 -8.00
N GLY A 164 28.27 13.64 -7.88
CA GLY A 164 29.71 13.89 -8.07
C GLY A 164 30.15 14.30 -9.48
N SER A 165 29.23 14.53 -10.43
CA SER A 165 29.60 15.14 -11.73
C SER A 165 29.59 16.66 -11.65
N PRO A 166 30.75 17.35 -11.68
CA PRO A 166 30.82 18.82 -11.63
C PRO A 166 30.31 19.48 -12.92
N ASN A 167 30.25 18.75 -14.03
CA ASN A 167 29.80 19.27 -15.32
C ASN A 167 28.33 18.93 -15.58
N ARG A 168 27.45 19.91 -15.28
CA ARG A 168 25.98 19.81 -15.45
C ARG A 168 25.51 19.82 -16.91
N GLN A 169 26.39 20.07 -17.89
CA GLN A 169 25.96 20.57 -19.20
C GLN A 169 25.73 19.55 -20.31
N SER A 170 26.10 18.26 -20.19
CA SER A 170 25.91 17.36 -21.34
C SER A 170 25.95 15.88 -21.01
N MET A 171 24.96 15.40 -20.26
CA MET A 171 24.57 13.99 -20.37
C MET A 171 23.06 13.90 -20.52
N HIS A 172 22.62 13.12 -21.51
CA HIS A 172 21.22 12.76 -21.72
C HIS A 172 20.73 11.94 -20.53
N THR A 173 20.26 12.61 -19.49
CA THR A 173 19.70 11.94 -18.31
C THR A 173 18.37 11.32 -18.69
N LYS A 174 18.22 10.02 -18.45
CA LYS A 174 16.96 9.31 -18.64
C LYS A 174 15.89 9.96 -17.77
N ALA A 175 14.76 10.32 -18.38
CA ALA A 175 13.61 10.79 -17.65
C ALA A 175 13.01 9.62 -16.85
N VAL A 176 12.74 9.86 -15.57
CA VAL A 176 12.09 8.90 -14.67
C VAL A 176 10.77 9.48 -14.18
N GLU A 177 9.85 8.58 -13.86
CA GLU A 177 8.55 8.93 -13.31
C GLU A 177 8.55 8.67 -11.81
N VAL A 178 8.11 9.65 -11.03
CA VAL A 178 8.07 9.61 -9.57
C VAL A 178 6.63 9.80 -9.13
N LEU A 179 6.09 8.83 -8.39
CA LEU A 179 4.75 8.91 -7.79
C LEU A 179 4.92 9.17 -6.29
N LEU A 180 4.46 10.33 -5.82
CA LEU A 180 4.49 10.65 -4.39
C LEU A 180 3.38 9.86 -3.67
N LEU A 181 3.77 9.05 -2.69
CA LEU A 181 2.85 8.16 -1.97
C LEU A 181 2.33 8.82 -0.70
N SER A 182 3.24 9.26 0.17
CA SER A 182 2.90 9.89 1.44
C SER A 182 4.08 10.75 1.93
N PRO A 183 3.84 11.81 2.72
CA PRO A 183 4.91 12.47 3.44
C PRO A 183 5.60 11.47 4.37
N HIS A 184 6.90 11.63 4.56
CA HIS A 184 7.69 10.90 5.52
C HIS A 184 7.93 11.84 6.70
N ALA A 185 7.40 11.50 7.88
CA ALA A 185 7.78 12.18 9.11
C ALA A 185 9.20 11.73 9.45
N ASP A 186 10.15 12.66 9.46
CA ASP A 186 11.51 12.36 9.85
C ASP A 186 11.50 11.84 11.30
N ALA A 187 11.98 10.62 11.50
CA ALA A 187 11.99 9.96 12.81
C ALA A 187 12.94 10.63 13.84
N ASN A 188 13.69 11.64 13.41
CA ASN A 188 14.75 12.26 14.21
C ASN A 188 14.24 13.07 15.39
N ASP A 189 12.97 13.50 15.38
CA ASP A 189 12.44 14.32 16.48
C ASP A 189 11.98 13.50 17.69
N GLY A 190 11.94 12.16 17.61
CA GLY A 190 11.44 11.30 18.70
C GLY A 190 9.97 11.55 19.08
N ILE A 191 9.30 12.48 18.41
CA ILE A 191 7.88 12.76 18.50
C ILE A 191 7.18 11.65 17.72
N ALA A 192 6.17 11.04 18.37
CA ALA A 192 5.39 9.94 17.83
C ALA A 192 5.06 10.15 16.35
N VAL A 193 5.22 9.09 15.55
CA VAL A 193 4.90 9.03 14.12
C VAL A 193 3.59 9.77 13.87
N GLY A 194 3.68 11.01 13.39
CA GLY A 194 2.52 11.82 13.07
C GLY A 194 1.68 11.07 12.06
N ASP A 195 0.35 11.15 12.20
CA ASP A 195 -0.55 10.62 11.18
C ASP A 195 -0.19 11.26 9.84
N SER A 196 0.13 10.45 8.83
CA SER A 196 0.42 10.90 7.47
C SER A 196 -0.66 11.85 6.94
N ALA A 197 -1.90 11.73 7.42
CA ALA A 197 -2.99 12.65 7.10
C ALA A 197 -2.74 14.09 7.58
N THR A 198 -2.13 14.26 8.75
CA THR A 198 -1.83 15.58 9.33
C THR A 198 -0.67 16.26 8.59
N GLU A 199 0.36 15.49 8.23
CA GLU A 199 1.51 16.00 7.46
C GLU A 199 1.08 16.49 6.07
N LEU A 200 0.10 15.84 5.43
CA LEU A 200 -0.44 16.27 4.14
C LEU A 200 -1.10 17.66 4.19
N MET A 201 -1.54 18.12 5.36
CA MET A 201 -2.15 19.44 5.52
C MET A 201 -1.10 20.54 5.75
N LYS A 202 0.16 20.18 6.04
CA LYS A 202 1.24 21.15 6.20
C LYS A 202 1.70 21.67 4.83
N PRO A 203 2.25 22.89 4.76
CA PRO A 203 2.88 23.39 3.53
C PRO A 203 3.93 22.40 2.99
N VAL A 204 3.94 22.17 1.67
CA VAL A 204 4.75 21.11 1.02
C VAL A 204 6.26 21.38 1.03
N HIS A 205 6.68 22.63 1.27
CA HIS A 205 8.11 22.95 1.33
C HIS A 205 8.77 22.21 2.49
N ASP A 206 10.01 21.77 2.27
CA ASP A 206 10.85 21.07 3.26
C ASP A 206 10.27 19.75 3.80
N GLN A 207 9.28 19.17 3.12
CA GLN A 207 8.78 17.84 3.45
C GLN A 207 9.62 16.74 2.76
N CYS A 208 9.94 15.69 3.51
CA CYS A 208 10.41 14.44 2.94
C CYS A 208 9.20 13.62 2.46
N TRP A 209 9.33 12.92 1.33
CA TRP A 209 8.24 12.14 0.75
C TRP A 209 8.67 10.71 0.45
N ARG A 210 7.83 9.76 0.85
CA ARG A 210 7.89 8.41 0.31
C ARG A 210 7.36 8.43 -1.11
N ALA A 211 8.17 7.95 -2.05
CA ALA A 211 7.81 7.91 -3.46
C ALA A 211 8.07 6.53 -4.07
N MET A 212 7.31 6.22 -5.11
CA MET A 212 7.59 5.10 -6.02
C MET A 212 8.24 5.66 -7.28
N VAL A 213 9.45 5.19 -7.58
CA VAL A 213 10.19 5.61 -8.78
C VAL A 213 10.10 4.51 -9.83
N ARG A 214 9.57 4.85 -11.01
CA ARG A 214 9.53 3.93 -12.16
C ARG A 214 10.84 4.04 -12.94
N ALA A 215 11.85 3.35 -12.44
CA ALA A 215 13.14 3.19 -13.10
C ALA A 215 13.63 1.76 -12.91
N SER A 216 14.48 1.27 -13.81
CA SER A 216 15.19 0.03 -13.50
C SER A 216 16.18 0.33 -12.36
N ARG A 217 16.40 -0.64 -11.46
CA ARG A 217 17.33 -0.43 -10.34
C ARG A 217 18.76 -0.16 -10.81
N ALA A 218 19.15 -0.70 -11.96
CA ALA A 218 20.44 -0.42 -12.60
C ALA A 218 20.58 1.06 -12.99
N ASP A 219 19.46 1.73 -13.30
CA ASP A 219 19.45 3.15 -13.64
C ASP A 219 19.45 4.05 -12.40
N CYS A 220 18.99 3.56 -11.24
CA CYS A 220 18.76 4.35 -10.02
C CYS A 220 19.46 3.78 -8.78
N PRO A 221 20.79 3.99 -8.64
CA PRO A 221 21.50 3.61 -7.41
C PRO A 221 21.02 4.44 -6.21
N LEU A 222 21.21 3.90 -5.01
CA LEU A 222 20.96 4.63 -3.76
C LEU A 222 21.81 5.90 -3.70
N GLY A 223 21.26 6.96 -3.13
CA GLY A 223 21.87 8.29 -3.08
C GLY A 223 21.66 9.13 -4.34
N THR A 224 20.99 8.63 -5.37
CA THR A 224 20.75 9.42 -6.60
C THR A 224 19.91 10.65 -6.30
N SER A 225 20.34 11.79 -6.82
CA SER A 225 19.55 13.03 -6.78
C SER A 225 18.66 13.11 -8.01
N LEU A 226 17.37 13.36 -7.79
CA LEU A 226 16.40 13.59 -8.85
C LEU A 226 16.10 15.09 -8.92
N VAL A 227 16.15 15.64 -10.12
CA VAL A 227 15.73 17.01 -10.40
C VAL A 227 14.40 16.94 -11.14
N CYS A 228 13.35 17.49 -10.52
CA CYS A 228 12.03 17.52 -11.14
C CYS A 228 12.04 18.46 -12.35
N ILE A 229 11.52 17.97 -13.47
CA ILE A 229 11.31 18.80 -14.66
C ILE A 229 9.92 19.40 -14.50
N ALA A 230 9.84 20.68 -14.16
CA ALA A 230 8.58 21.40 -14.28
C ALA A 230 8.19 21.39 -15.78
N PRO A 231 6.93 21.07 -16.15
CA PRO A 231 6.48 21.35 -17.50
C PRO A 231 6.73 22.83 -17.73
N SER A 232 7.47 23.16 -18.78
CA SER A 232 7.81 24.54 -19.11
C SER A 232 6.52 25.31 -19.33
N PHE A 233 6.01 25.96 -18.28
CA PHE A 233 5.08 27.05 -18.46
C PHE A 233 5.88 28.15 -19.12
N GLU A 234 5.53 28.50 -20.37
CA GLU A 234 6.26 29.43 -21.25
C GLU A 234 6.43 30.86 -20.70
N ASN A 235 6.10 31.12 -19.43
CA ASN A 235 6.16 32.44 -18.82
C ASN A 235 7.19 32.50 -17.67
N ARG A 236 8.41 32.92 -18.04
CA ARG A 236 9.40 33.73 -17.28
C ARG A 236 9.34 33.73 -15.73
N GLN A 237 9.33 32.58 -15.08
CA GLN A 237 9.79 32.47 -13.69
C GLN A 237 10.74 31.28 -13.58
N SER A 238 11.85 31.49 -12.88
CA SER A 238 12.96 30.56 -12.73
C SER A 238 12.48 29.14 -12.37
N PRO A 239 13.10 28.07 -12.91
CA PRO A 239 12.70 26.71 -12.59
C PRO A 239 12.82 26.49 -11.07
N MET A 240 11.71 26.17 -10.43
CA MET A 240 11.70 25.78 -9.03
C MET A 240 12.40 24.42 -8.91
N LEU A 241 13.62 24.42 -8.38
CA LEU A 241 14.46 23.23 -8.33
C LEU A 241 14.06 22.40 -7.11
N LEU A 242 13.14 21.46 -7.29
CA LEU A 242 12.88 20.44 -6.27
C LEU A 242 13.97 19.38 -6.37
N ALA A 243 14.92 19.40 -5.42
CA ALA A 243 15.92 18.36 -5.26
C ALA A 243 15.34 17.26 -4.39
N MET A 244 15.18 16.06 -4.95
CA MET A 244 14.79 14.87 -4.18
C MET A 244 16.01 13.96 -4.07
N LYS A 245 16.33 13.52 -2.86
CA LYS A 245 17.37 12.52 -2.63
C LYS A 245 16.71 11.17 -2.45
N VAL A 246 17.10 10.20 -3.28
CA VAL A 246 16.70 8.80 -3.09
C VAL A 246 17.65 8.20 -2.07
N GLU A 247 17.17 7.97 -0.84
CA GLU A 247 17.95 7.31 0.22
C GLU A 247 17.74 5.80 0.24
#